data_AF-A0A0B1SLD6-F1
#
_entry.id   AF-A0A0B1SLD6-F1
#
_cell.length_a   1.000
_cell.length_b   1.000
_cell.length_c   1.000
_cell.angle_alpha   90.00
_cell.angle_beta   90.00
_cell.angle_gamma   90.00
#
_symmetry.space_group_name_H-M   'P 1'
#
loop_
_entity.id
_entity.type
_entity.pdbx_description
1 polymer ?
#
loop_
_entity_poly.entity_id
_entity_poly.type
_entity_poly.pdbx_seq_one_letter_code
_entity_poly.pdbx_strand_id
1 'polypeptide(L)'
;MADVRKELRKNVTELISQLPEASEKFSAVLDNEDLTPTQRCCALRNLTAENWKLYHVLKFAYGQFMIRQHRSHHGHGREGPFDELEQMYAFVQPKDCGEPAENISEP
;
A
#
# COMPACT_ATOMS: atom_id res chain seq x y z
N MET A 1 20.27 22.27 13.66
CA MET A 1 19.15 21.56 14.34
C MET A 1 17.77 22.18 14.07
N ALA A 2 17.62 23.51 14.01
CA ALA A 2 16.33 24.13 13.70
C ALA A 2 15.90 23.87 12.24
N ASP A 3 16.83 23.94 11.29
CA ASP A 3 16.50 23.78 9.87
C ASP A 3 16.15 22.34 9.50
N VAL A 4 16.86 21.34 10.02
CA VAL A 4 16.52 19.91 9.85
C VAL A 4 15.10 19.60 10.34
N ARG A 5 14.67 20.19 11.46
CA ARG A 5 13.30 20.00 11.98
C ARG A 5 12.25 20.69 11.11
N LYS A 6 12.57 21.85 10.52
CA LYS A 6 11.66 22.55 9.60
C LYS A 6 11.50 21.77 8.30
N GLU A 7 12.60 21.27 7.74
CA GLU A 7 12.60 20.46 6.54
C GLU A 7 11.84 19.14 6.73
N LEU A 8 12.07 18.45 7.85
CA LEU A 8 11.31 17.26 8.21
C LEU A 8 9.80 17.54 8.26
N ARG A 9 9.39 18.63 8.93
CA ARG A 9 7.98 19.03 9.01
C ARG A 9 7.41 19.32 7.63
N LYS A 10 8.15 20.04 6.78
CA LYS A 10 7.72 20.33 5.41
C LYS A 10 7.47 19.04 4.62
N ASN A 11 8.41 18.09 4.67
CA ASN A 11 8.29 16.81 3.96
C ASN A 11 7.09 15.98 4.44
N VAL A 12 6.83 15.97 5.75
CA VAL A 12 5.66 15.29 6.33
C VAL A 12 4.36 15.98 5.91
N THR A 13 4.30 17.31 5.98
CA THR A 13 3.11 18.06 5.55
C THR A 13 2.81 17.83 4.07
N GLU A 14 3.83 17.81 3.22
CA GLU A 14 3.70 17.51 1.80
C GLU A 14 3.15 16.10 1.57
N LEU A 15 3.68 15.10 2.30
CA LEU A 15 3.14 13.73 2.24
C LEU A 15 1.67 13.68 2.68
N ILE A 16 1.31 14.35 3.78
CA ILE A 16 -0.09 14.40 4.26
C ILE A 16 -1.01 15.05 3.22
N SER A 17 -0.54 16.07 2.51
CA SER A 17 -1.33 16.72 1.46
C SER A 17 -1.64 15.81 0.27
N GLN A 18 -0.78 14.80 0.02
CA GLN A 18 -0.95 13.81 -1.04
C GLN A 18 -1.78 12.59 -0.59
N LEU A 19 -1.99 12.40 0.72
CA LEU A 19 -2.71 11.23 1.24
C LEU A 19 -4.15 11.10 0.75
N PRO A 20 -4.96 12.17 0.64
CA PRO A 20 -6.35 12.04 0.17
C PRO A 20 -6.42 11.45 -1.25
N GLU A 21 -5.63 11.98 -2.19
CA GLU A 21 -5.59 11.50 -3.57
C GLU A 21 -5.07 10.05 -3.65
N ALA A 22 -4.01 9.74 -2.89
CA ALA A 22 -3.50 8.37 -2.82
C ALA A 22 -4.51 7.40 -2.21
N SER A 23 -5.30 7.86 -1.23
CA SER A 23 -6.38 7.07 -0.63
C SER A 23 -7.46 6.74 -1.65
N GLU A 24 -7.87 7.69 -2.49
CA GLU A 24 -8.84 7.46 -3.56
C GLU A 24 -8.34 6.45 -4.59
N LYS A 25 -7.07 6.56 -5.00
CA LYS A 25 -6.44 5.57 -5.91
C LYS A 25 -6.37 4.18 -5.26
N PHE A 26 -6.03 4.12 -3.98
CA PHE A 26 -5.92 2.88 -3.24
C PHE A 26 -7.29 2.20 -3.06
N SER A 27 -8.32 2.95 -2.68
CA SER A 27 -9.68 2.43 -2.57
C SER A 27 -10.23 2.01 -3.93
N ALA A 28 -9.97 2.78 -4.99
CA ALA A 28 -10.38 2.39 -6.34
C ALA A 28 -9.82 1.02 -6.78
N VAL A 29 -8.63 0.63 -6.32
CA VAL A 29 -8.08 -0.70 -6.58
C VAL A 29 -8.73 -1.77 -5.69
N LEU A 30 -9.02 -1.46 -4.43
CA LEU A 30 -9.64 -2.41 -3.48
C LEU A 30 -11.10 -2.70 -3.82
N ASP A 31 -11.86 -1.66 -4.18
CA ASP A 31 -13.29 -1.71 -4.45
C ASP A 31 -13.59 -2.21 -5.87
N ASN A 32 -12.57 -2.40 -6.72
CA ASN A 32 -12.75 -2.90 -8.06
C ASN A 32 -13.05 -4.41 -8.06
N GLU A 33 -14.33 -4.75 -8.22
CA GLU A 33 -14.86 -6.11 -8.28
C GLU A 33 -14.38 -6.91 -9.50
N ASP A 34 -13.96 -6.25 -10.59
CA ASP A 34 -13.48 -6.90 -11.81
C ASP A 34 -12.06 -7.48 -11.64
N LEU A 35 -11.28 -6.96 -10.67
CA LEU A 35 -9.93 -7.42 -10.42
C LEU A 35 -9.91 -8.66 -9.53
N THR A 36 -9.19 -9.68 -10.00
CA THR A 36 -8.84 -10.83 -9.16
C THR A 36 -7.94 -10.41 -8.00
N PRO A 37 -7.90 -11.16 -6.89
CA PRO A 37 -7.04 -10.84 -5.74
C PRO A 37 -5.56 -10.61 -6.12
N THR A 38 -5.04 -11.41 -7.05
CA THR A 38 -3.67 -11.26 -7.58
C THR A 38 -3.49 -9.92 -8.30
N GLN A 39 -4.42 -9.54 -9.18
CA GLN A 39 -4.36 -8.27 -9.90
C GLN A 39 -4.46 -7.06 -8.97
N ARG A 40 -5.31 -7.11 -7.95
CA ARG A 40 -5.38 -6.06 -6.92
C ARG A 40 -4.03 -5.90 -6.22
N CYS A 41 -3.41 -7.00 -5.81
CA CYS A 41 -2.09 -6.98 -5.19
C CYS A 41 -1.01 -6.36 -6.11
N CYS A 42 -1.05 -6.67 -7.40
CA CYS A 42 -0.12 -6.12 -8.38
C CYS A 42 -0.32 -4.62 -8.61
N ALA A 43 -1.56 -4.17 -8.78
CA ALA A 43 -1.89 -2.76 -8.92
C ALA A 43 -1.43 -1.95 -7.69
N LEU A 44 -1.70 -2.45 -6.48
CA LEU A 44 -1.25 -1.83 -5.25
C LEU A 44 0.28 -1.84 -5.09
N ARG A 45 0.98 -2.85 -5.61
CA ARG A 45 2.45 -2.88 -5.67
C ARG A 45 3.00 -1.81 -6.60
N ASN A 46 2.41 -1.65 -7.80
CA ASN A 46 2.83 -0.63 -8.75
C ASN A 46 2.67 0.78 -8.15
N LEU A 47 1.53 1.05 -7.50
CA LEU A 47 1.31 2.29 -6.76
C LEU A 47 2.38 2.50 -5.66
N THR A 48 2.72 1.45 -4.92
CA THR A 48 3.77 1.52 -3.88
C THR A 48 5.16 1.77 -4.48
N ALA A 49 5.45 1.24 -5.67
CA ALA A 49 6.73 1.43 -6.35
C ALA A 49 6.91 2.89 -6.82
N GLU A 50 5.83 3.55 -7.26
CA GLU A 50 5.85 4.96 -7.66
C GLU A 50 6.19 5.89 -6.48
N ASN A 51 5.59 5.65 -5.31
CA ASN A 51 5.86 6.47 -4.12
C ASN A 51 5.77 5.67 -2.83
N TRP A 52 6.86 4.97 -2.49
CA TRP A 52 6.89 4.05 -1.37
C TRP A 52 6.56 4.71 -0.02
N LYS A 53 6.98 5.97 0.20
CA LYS A 53 6.75 6.67 1.47
C LYS A 53 5.26 6.96 1.68
N LEU A 54 4.60 7.46 0.64
CA LEU A 54 3.18 7.81 0.66
C LEU A 54 2.32 6.57 0.91
N TYR A 55 2.55 5.52 0.14
CA TYR A 55 1.77 4.29 0.26
C TYR A 55 2.11 3.49 1.53
N HIS A 56 3.31 3.60 2.11
CA HIS A 56 3.56 3.03 3.44
C HIS A 56 2.72 3.69 4.53
N VAL A 57 2.63 5.02 4.55
CA VAL A 57 1.81 5.75 5.52
C VAL A 57 0.33 5.44 5.31
N LEU A 58 -0.10 5.36 4.05
CA LEU A 58 -1.47 5.00 3.71
C LEU A 58 -1.83 3.58 4.18
N LYS A 59 -1.01 2.58 3.86
CA LYS A 59 -1.19 1.20 4.33
C LYS A 59 -1.25 1.12 5.85
N PHE A 60 -0.40 1.88 6.54
CA PHE A 60 -0.44 1.97 7.99
C PHE A 60 -1.78 2.51 8.50
N ALA A 61 -2.33 3.55 7.86
CA ALA A 61 -3.62 4.12 8.22
C ALA A 61 -4.78 3.13 8.00
N TYR A 62 -4.84 2.45 6.86
CA TYR A 62 -5.82 1.39 6.59
C TYR A 62 -5.71 0.24 7.60
N GLY A 63 -4.48 -0.18 7.92
CA GLY A 63 -4.21 -1.24 8.90
C GLY A 63 -4.69 -0.93 10.32
N GLN A 64 -4.94 0.33 10.69
CA GLN A 64 -5.57 0.67 11.97
C GLN A 64 -7.03 0.24 12.06
N PHE A 65 -7.72 0.09 10.92
CA PHE A 65 -9.16 -0.16 10.86
C PHE A 65 -9.52 -1.52 10.26
N MET A 66 -8.57 -2.21 9.65
CA MET A 66 -8.82 -3.58 9.19
C MET A 66 -8.95 -4.52 10.39
N ILE A 67 -10.13 -5.14 10.50
CA ILE A 67 -10.42 -6.14 11.53
C ILE A 67 -9.54 -7.35 11.26
N ARG A 68 -8.60 -7.63 12.18
CA ARG A 68 -7.86 -8.89 12.23
C ARG A 68 -8.83 -10.05 12.15
N GLN A 69 -8.99 -10.68 10.99
CA GLN A 69 -9.65 -11.97 10.96
C GLN A 69 -8.70 -12.96 11.64
N HIS A 70 -8.99 -13.25 12.92
CA HIS A 70 -8.30 -14.26 13.70
C HIS A 70 -8.37 -15.63 13.00
N ARG A 71 -7.43 -15.92 12.09
CA ARG A 71 -7.05 -17.29 11.79
C ARG A 71 -6.12 -17.74 12.89
N SER A 72 -6.70 -18.38 13.90
CA SER A 72 -5.98 -19.13 14.91
C SER A 72 -5.14 -20.21 14.24
N HIS A 73 -3.86 -19.96 13.99
CA HIS A 73 -2.87 -21.02 13.76
C HIS A 73 -1.53 -20.63 14.39
N HIS A 74 -1.13 -21.47 15.35
CA HIS A 74 0.11 -21.45 16.12
C HIS A 74 1.33 -20.81 15.44
N GLY A 75 1.98 -19.86 16.13
CA GLY A 75 3.36 -19.51 15.82
C GLY A 75 3.78 -18.16 16.39
N HIS A 76 4.78 -18.16 17.27
CA HIS A 76 5.38 -16.97 17.85
C HIS A 76 5.92 -15.98 16.81
N GLY A 77 5.47 -14.73 16.85
CA GLY A 77 6.14 -13.61 16.18
C GLY A 77 5.33 -12.32 16.21
N ARG A 78 5.84 -11.32 16.95
CA ARG A 78 5.41 -9.90 17.07
C ARG A 78 4.19 -9.50 16.22
N GLU A 79 3.02 -9.66 16.82
CA GLU A 79 1.74 -9.18 16.33
C GLU A 79 1.72 -7.64 16.17
N GLY A 80 1.79 -7.16 14.93
CA GLY A 80 1.49 -5.77 14.57
C GLY A 80 0.19 -5.68 13.75
N PRO A 81 -0.49 -4.52 13.71
CA PRO A 81 -1.68 -4.28 12.87
C PRO A 81 -1.39 -4.34 11.35
N PHE A 82 -0.15 -4.65 10.96
CA PHE A 82 0.33 -4.67 9.58
C PHE A 82 0.15 -6.03 8.89
N ASP A 83 -0.07 -7.10 9.66
CA ASP A 83 0.06 -8.49 9.18
C ASP A 83 -0.98 -8.91 8.14
N GLU A 84 -2.21 -8.42 8.15
CA GLU A 84 -3.25 -8.93 7.25
C GLU A 84 -3.17 -8.32 5.84
N LEU A 85 -2.88 -7.01 5.76
CA LEU A 85 -2.58 -6.37 4.49
C LEU A 85 -1.27 -6.93 3.93
N GLU A 86 -0.25 -7.12 4.78
CA GLU A 86 0.99 -7.78 4.33
C GLU A 86 0.79 -9.23 3.94
N GLN A 87 -0.04 -10.01 4.62
CA GLN A 87 -0.38 -11.38 4.22
C GLN A 87 -1.10 -11.38 2.87
N MET A 88 -2.00 -10.42 2.62
CA MET A 88 -2.62 -10.20 1.31
C MET A 88 -1.54 -9.91 0.25
N TYR A 89 -0.55 -9.07 0.55
CA TYR A 89 0.58 -8.78 -0.34
C TYR A 89 1.62 -9.91 -0.46
N ALA A 90 1.78 -10.76 0.55
CA ALA A 90 2.85 -11.75 0.67
C ALA A 90 2.54 -13.05 -0.06
N PHE A 91 1.26 -13.35 -0.31
CA PHE A 91 0.86 -14.52 -1.10
C PHE A 91 1.12 -14.35 -2.61
N VAL A 92 1.30 -13.11 -3.07
CA VAL A 92 1.57 -12.79 -4.48
C VAL A 92 3.06 -12.49 -4.65
N GLN A 93 3.79 -13.37 -5.32
CA GLN A 93 5.21 -13.13 -5.59
C GLN A 93 5.37 -12.05 -6.67
N PRO A 94 6.46 -11.26 -6.64
CA PRO A 94 6.71 -10.23 -7.66
C PRO A 94 6.65 -10.76 -9.09
N LYS A 95 7.01 -12.03 -9.30
CA LYS A 95 6.94 -12.74 -10.58
C LYS A 95 5.51 -13.00 -11.09
N ASP A 96 4.51 -12.99 -10.20
CA ASP A 96 3.10 -13.23 -10.54
C ASP A 96 2.41 -11.94 -10.99
N CYS A 97 2.99 -10.79 -10.62
CA CYS A 97 2.72 -9.51 -11.22
C CYS A 97 3.61 -9.41 -12.45
N GLY A 98 3.08 -9.75 -13.62
CA GLY A 98 3.78 -9.51 -14.88
C GLY A 98 4.40 -8.10 -14.88
N GLU A 99 5.57 -7.96 -15.52
CA GLU A 99 6.31 -6.70 -15.60
C GLU A 99 5.37 -5.52 -15.86
N PRO A 100 5.63 -4.35 -15.25
CA PRO A 100 4.80 -3.18 -15.45
C PRO A 100 4.64 -2.97 -16.95
N ALA A 101 3.38 -2.91 -17.42
CA ALA A 101 3.05 -2.66 -18.80
C ALA A 101 3.52 -1.25 -19.17
N GLU A 102 4.81 -1.11 -19.49
CA GLU A 102 5.29 -0.08 -20.38
C GLU A 102 4.63 -0.33 -21.74
N ASN A 103 3.97 0.72 -22.26
CA ASN A 103 3.24 0.80 -23.54
C ASN A 103 1.77 0.35 -23.52
N ILE A 104 0.90 1.28 -23.13
CA ILE A 104 -0.30 1.55 -23.95
C ILE A 104 -0.01 2.84 -24.70
N SER A 105 0.53 2.65 -25.91
CA SER A 105 0.74 3.68 -26.91
C SER A 105 -0.61 4.25 -27.36
N GLU A 106 -0.74 5.57 -27.34
CA GLU A 106 -1.71 6.32 -28.16
C GLU A 106 -1.59 5.92 -29.64
N PRO A 107 -2.70 5.91 -30.38
CA PRO A 107 -2.74 6.34 -31.78
C PRO A 107 -3.11 7.83 -31.92
#